data_AF-A0A8H6QK85-F1
#
_entry.id   AF-A0A8H6QK85-F1
#
_cell.length_a   1.000
_cell.length_b   1.000
_cell.length_c   1.000
_cell.angle_alpha   90.00
_cell.angle_beta   90.00
_cell.angle_gamma   90.00
#
_symmetry.space_group_name_H-M   'P 1'
#
loop_
_entity.id
_entity.type
_entity.pdbx_description
1 polymer ?
#
loop_
_entity_poly.entity_id
_entity_poly.type
_entity_poly.pdbx_seq_one_letter_code
_entity_poly.pdbx_strand_id
1 'polypeptide(L)'
;MMDTFNIDLEIVNSLEDISDEDLLSFAEMHDEPGDDMHIELSIYAFFVAFQRLGSPELLTRALVRAEGWVAITSDDHPERHRRVKILDAMAARQEGEAMADLEESIRVAREAVNATPEDHPHRPALLHNLGIGLGDRYSRTRAMADLEESIRVAKEALSATPEGHPGRGQYLSNLGIHLGHRYSRTGAMADLEESIRVAREAVNTTPEDHPDRAGQHGRGLTLRGPSELHAKLSMRHQKTIQTGQTV
;
A
#
# COMPACT_ATOMS: atom_id res chain seq x y z
N MET A 1 -21.98 1.56 11.17
CA MET A 1 -20.92 0.57 11.49
C MET A 1 -21.33 -0.23 12.73
N MET A 2 -21.90 0.41 13.76
CA MET A 2 -22.53 -0.27 14.90
C MET A 2 -23.55 -1.33 14.49
N ASP A 3 -24.45 -1.04 13.54
CA ASP A 3 -25.47 -2.00 13.06
C ASP A 3 -24.91 -3.28 12.41
N THR A 4 -23.59 -3.35 12.18
CA THR A 4 -22.94 -4.55 11.64
C THR A 4 -22.58 -5.54 12.75
N PHE A 5 -22.38 -5.08 13.98
CA PHE A 5 -22.02 -5.92 15.13
C PHE A 5 -23.28 -6.51 15.79
N ASN A 6 -23.20 -7.78 16.19
CA ASN A 6 -24.25 -8.49 16.91
C ASN A 6 -23.89 -8.55 18.40
N ILE A 7 -23.91 -7.38 19.03
CA ILE A 7 -23.59 -7.18 20.44
C ILE A 7 -24.80 -6.51 21.10
N ASP A 8 -25.15 -6.97 22.30
CA ASP A 8 -26.25 -6.38 23.07
C ASP A 8 -26.03 -4.88 23.30
N LEU A 9 -27.08 -4.08 23.09
CA LEU A 9 -27.00 -2.62 23.18
C LEU A 9 -26.55 -2.14 24.56
N GLU A 10 -26.90 -2.86 25.63
CA GLU A 10 -26.43 -2.56 26.98
C GLU A 10 -24.91 -2.69 27.11
N ILE A 11 -24.32 -3.71 26.45
CA ILE A 11 -22.87 -3.92 26.43
C ILE A 11 -22.22 -2.82 25.59
N VAL A 12 -22.79 -2.50 24.43
CA VAL A 12 -22.31 -1.40 23.57
C VAL A 12 -22.23 -0.08 24.34
N ASN A 13 -23.33 0.32 24.98
CA ASN A 13 -23.38 1.55 25.78
C ASN A 13 -22.37 1.51 26.93
N SER A 14 -22.22 0.36 27.59
CA SER A 14 -21.24 0.19 28.67
C SER A 14 -19.82 0.40 28.16
N LEU A 15 -19.44 -0.19 27.02
CA LEU A 15 -18.10 -0.04 26.44
C LEU A 15 -17.81 1.39 25.97
N GLU A 16 -18.82 2.13 25.54
CA GLU A 16 -18.68 3.52 25.13
C GLU A 16 -18.50 4.47 26.32
N ASP A 17 -19.11 4.16 27.46
CA ASP A 17 -19.10 5.02 28.66
C ASP A 17 -17.98 4.72 29.67
N ILE A 18 -17.36 3.54 29.63
CA ILE A 18 -16.25 3.19 30.55
C ILE A 18 -15.00 4.02 30.29
N SER A 19 -14.06 4.03 31.24
CA SER A 19 -12.78 4.75 31.08
C SER A 19 -11.93 4.15 29.96
N ASP A 20 -10.99 4.94 29.40
CA ASP A 20 -10.08 4.44 28.37
C ASP A 20 -9.21 3.27 28.89
N GLU A 21 -8.80 3.34 30.15
CA GLU A 21 -8.01 2.29 30.81
C GLU A 21 -8.82 0.99 30.96
N ASP A 22 -10.06 1.09 31.42
CA ASP A 22 -10.96 -0.06 31.56
C ASP A 22 -11.31 -0.66 30.20
N LEU A 23 -11.51 0.18 29.17
CA LEU A 23 -11.81 -0.27 27.81
C LEU A 23 -10.63 -1.05 27.20
N LEU A 24 -9.40 -0.57 27.40
CA LEU A 24 -8.20 -1.29 26.97
C LEU A 24 -8.04 -2.61 27.72
N SER A 25 -8.20 -2.59 29.05
CA SER A 25 -8.14 -3.80 29.87
C SER A 25 -9.18 -4.83 29.43
N PHE A 26 -10.40 -4.38 29.12
CA PHE A 26 -11.47 -5.22 28.60
C PHE A 26 -11.12 -5.82 27.22
N ALA A 27 -10.62 -5.00 26.29
CA ALA A 27 -10.23 -5.47 24.97
C ALA A 27 -9.11 -6.53 25.04
N GLU A 28 -8.14 -6.33 25.92
CA GLU A 28 -7.01 -7.25 26.13
C GLU A 28 -7.40 -8.52 26.90
N MET A 29 -8.35 -8.45 27.84
CA MET A 29 -8.85 -9.62 28.56
C MET A 29 -9.40 -10.70 27.62
N HIS A 30 -9.90 -10.27 26.45
CA HIS A 30 -10.49 -11.16 25.47
C HIS A 30 -9.54 -11.55 24.34
N ASP A 31 -8.22 -11.30 24.40
CA ASP A 31 -7.30 -11.52 23.26
C ASP A 31 -7.23 -12.99 22.76
N GLU A 32 -7.64 -13.99 23.56
CA GLU A 32 -7.84 -15.39 23.13
C GLU A 32 -9.28 -15.87 23.44
N PRO A 33 -10.25 -15.61 22.54
CA PRO A 33 -11.66 -15.87 22.80
C PRO A 33 -11.98 -17.34 22.48
N GLY A 34 -12.74 -18.00 23.36
CA GLY A 34 -13.16 -19.39 23.15
C GLY A 34 -14.35 -19.56 22.20
N ASP A 35 -15.11 -18.50 21.92
CA ASP A 35 -16.35 -18.55 21.13
C ASP A 35 -16.58 -17.29 20.28
N ASP A 36 -17.55 -17.37 19.38
CA ASP A 36 -17.89 -16.31 18.41
C ASP A 36 -18.30 -14.99 19.06
N MET A 37 -19.00 -15.03 20.21
CA MET A 37 -19.46 -13.84 20.90
C MET A 37 -18.27 -13.05 21.44
N HIS A 38 -17.31 -13.74 22.06
CA HIS A 38 -16.12 -13.10 22.61
C HIS A 38 -15.17 -12.60 21.50
N ILE A 39 -15.08 -13.31 20.36
CA ILE A 39 -14.33 -12.80 19.18
C ILE A 39 -14.93 -11.47 18.73
N GLU A 40 -16.24 -11.42 18.55
CA GLU A 40 -16.91 -10.23 18.06
C GLU A 40 -16.83 -9.05 19.03
N LEU A 41 -17.01 -9.32 20.32
CA LEU A 41 -16.96 -8.32 21.39
C LEU A 41 -15.58 -7.68 21.52
N SER A 42 -14.52 -8.47 21.40
CA SER A 42 -13.14 -7.97 21.43
C SER A 42 -12.78 -7.18 20.18
N ILE A 43 -13.24 -7.61 19.00
CA ILE A 43 -13.12 -6.82 17.76
C ILE A 43 -13.78 -5.44 17.94
N TYR A 44 -14.99 -5.41 18.52
CA TYR A 44 -15.70 -4.16 18.81
C TYR A 44 -14.96 -3.30 19.82
N ALA A 45 -14.50 -3.88 20.94
CA ALA A 45 -13.77 -3.15 21.98
C ALA A 45 -12.49 -2.49 21.44
N PHE A 46 -11.68 -3.21 20.66
CA PHE A 46 -10.50 -2.61 20.00
C PHE A 46 -10.90 -1.50 19.02
N PHE A 47 -12.00 -1.67 18.30
CA PHE A 47 -12.49 -0.65 17.37
C PHE A 47 -12.97 0.63 18.10
N VAL A 48 -13.72 0.51 19.20
CA VAL A 48 -14.13 1.66 20.02
C VAL A 48 -12.92 2.33 20.67
N ALA A 49 -11.97 1.54 21.18
CA ALA A 49 -10.73 2.07 21.74
C ALA A 49 -9.93 2.84 20.69
N PHE A 50 -9.84 2.33 19.47
CA PHE A 50 -9.28 3.03 18.32
C PHE A 50 -10.01 4.36 18.05
N GLN A 51 -11.34 4.38 18.03
CA GLN A 51 -12.11 5.61 17.79
C GLN A 51 -11.89 6.67 18.86
N ARG A 52 -11.67 6.27 20.11
CA ARG A 52 -11.46 7.17 21.25
C ARG A 52 -10.02 7.68 21.34
N LEU A 53 -9.05 6.79 21.13
CA LEU A 53 -7.63 7.05 21.38
C LEU A 53 -6.84 7.41 20.11
N GLY A 54 -7.36 7.06 18.93
CA GLY A 54 -6.71 7.33 17.65
C GLY A 54 -5.43 6.54 17.41
N SER A 55 -5.20 5.43 18.12
CA SER A 55 -4.01 4.59 17.95
C SER A 55 -4.21 3.56 16.81
N PRO A 56 -3.43 3.63 15.72
CA PRO A 56 -3.54 2.69 14.59
C PRO A 56 -3.27 1.23 14.98
N GLU A 57 -2.51 1.02 16.06
CA GLU A 57 -2.25 -0.31 16.62
C GLU A 57 -3.54 -0.98 17.10
N LEU A 58 -4.48 -0.21 17.65
CA LEU A 58 -5.78 -0.72 18.10
C LEU A 58 -6.64 -1.15 16.90
N LEU A 59 -6.67 -0.34 15.83
CA LEU A 59 -7.34 -0.72 14.59
C LEU A 59 -6.70 -1.96 13.97
N THR A 60 -5.38 -2.07 14.02
CA THR A 60 -4.63 -3.23 13.53
C THR A 60 -4.98 -4.49 14.32
N ARG A 61 -5.09 -4.41 15.66
CA ARG A 61 -5.54 -5.52 16.49
C ARG A 61 -6.97 -5.95 16.13
N ALA A 62 -7.89 -4.99 15.96
CA ALA A 62 -9.26 -5.29 15.52
C ALA A 62 -9.28 -5.99 14.14
N LEU A 63 -8.47 -5.50 13.19
CA LEU A 63 -8.37 -6.03 11.84
C LEU A 63 -7.84 -7.46 11.81
N VAL A 64 -6.67 -7.72 12.40
CA VAL A 64 -6.04 -9.06 12.47
C VAL A 64 -7.01 -10.07 13.05
N ARG A 65 -7.82 -9.64 13.99
CA ARG A 65 -8.81 -10.48 14.63
C ARG A 65 -10.03 -10.73 13.77
N ALA A 66 -10.53 -9.73 13.05
CA ALA A 66 -11.58 -9.92 12.05
C ALA A 66 -11.11 -10.84 10.92
N GLU A 67 -9.85 -10.74 10.49
CA GLU A 67 -9.23 -11.66 9.52
C GLU A 67 -9.21 -13.10 10.05
N GLY A 68 -8.72 -13.29 11.27
CA GLY A 68 -8.72 -14.60 11.93
C GLY A 68 -10.12 -15.20 12.05
N TRP A 69 -11.10 -14.36 12.40
CA TRP A 69 -12.50 -14.79 12.52
C TRP A 69 -13.09 -15.22 11.18
N VAL A 70 -12.86 -14.46 10.11
CA VAL A 70 -13.29 -14.82 8.75
C VAL A 70 -12.58 -16.09 8.28
N ALA A 71 -11.28 -16.25 8.56
CA ALA A 71 -10.47 -17.38 8.11
C ALA A 71 -10.96 -18.73 8.67
N ILE A 72 -11.50 -18.76 9.88
CA ILE A 72 -12.07 -19.97 10.49
C ILE A 72 -13.57 -20.18 10.18
N THR A 73 -14.21 -19.22 9.49
CA THR A 73 -15.64 -19.28 9.18
C THR A 73 -15.88 -20.04 7.88
N SER A 74 -16.66 -21.12 7.92
CA SER A 74 -17.06 -21.88 6.73
C SER A 74 -17.83 -21.03 5.72
N ASP A 75 -17.68 -21.30 4.43
CA ASP A 75 -18.31 -20.54 3.34
C ASP A 75 -19.85 -20.56 3.38
N ASP A 76 -20.45 -21.61 3.95
CA ASP A 76 -21.90 -21.78 4.13
C ASP A 76 -22.43 -21.23 5.47
N HIS A 77 -21.56 -20.65 6.31
CA HIS A 77 -21.96 -20.11 7.60
C HIS A 77 -22.90 -18.90 7.41
N PRO A 78 -24.08 -18.86 8.06
CA PRO A 78 -25.10 -17.84 7.83
C PRO A 78 -24.58 -16.41 8.09
N GLU A 79 -23.69 -16.25 9.07
CA GLU A 79 -23.11 -14.95 9.44
C GLU A 79 -21.84 -14.57 8.67
N ARG A 80 -21.34 -15.40 7.76
CA ARG A 80 -20.04 -15.14 7.10
C ARG A 80 -20.02 -13.80 6.37
N HIS A 81 -21.11 -13.46 5.69
CA HIS A 81 -21.22 -12.19 4.97
C HIS A 81 -21.06 -10.99 5.92
N ARG A 82 -21.64 -11.08 7.12
CA ARG A 82 -21.54 -10.04 8.15
C ARG A 82 -20.12 -9.91 8.70
N ARG A 83 -19.45 -11.04 8.96
CA ARG A 83 -18.04 -11.07 9.40
C ARG A 83 -17.11 -10.42 8.37
N VAL A 84 -17.30 -10.75 7.08
CA VAL A 84 -16.56 -10.11 5.99
C VAL A 84 -16.84 -8.61 5.94
N LYS A 85 -18.09 -8.18 6.13
CA LYS A 85 -18.43 -6.74 6.18
C LYS A 85 -17.74 -6.00 7.33
N ILE A 86 -17.55 -6.65 8.48
CA ILE A 86 -16.77 -6.10 9.61
C ILE A 86 -15.29 -5.96 9.21
N LEU A 87 -14.71 -7.01 8.64
CA LEU A 87 -13.35 -7.00 8.13
C LEU A 87 -13.13 -5.89 7.08
N ASP A 88 -13.97 -5.82 6.06
CA ASP A 88 -13.89 -4.81 5.00
C ASP A 88 -13.99 -3.38 5.58
N ALA A 89 -14.84 -3.19 6.59
CA ALA A 89 -14.98 -1.91 7.26
C ALA A 89 -13.70 -1.48 8.01
N MET A 90 -12.99 -2.42 8.64
CA MET A 90 -11.72 -2.15 9.33
C MET A 90 -10.59 -1.89 8.34
N ALA A 91 -10.51 -2.69 7.28
CA ALA A 91 -9.54 -2.50 6.20
C ALA A 91 -9.71 -1.12 5.56
N ALA A 92 -10.95 -0.72 5.24
CA ALA A 92 -11.24 0.61 4.66
C ALA A 92 -10.85 1.77 5.59
N ARG A 93 -10.96 1.59 6.93
CA ARG A 93 -10.48 2.59 7.89
C ARG A 93 -8.97 2.69 7.88
N GLN A 94 -8.26 1.56 7.90
CA GLN A 94 -6.81 1.52 7.89
C GLN A 94 -6.25 2.13 6.60
N GLU A 95 -6.87 1.83 5.46
CA GLU A 95 -6.53 2.45 4.18
C GLU A 95 -6.77 3.97 4.20
N GLY A 96 -7.86 4.42 4.81
CA GLY A 96 -8.18 5.83 4.98
C GLY A 96 -7.14 6.58 5.82
N GLU A 97 -6.70 6.01 6.95
CA GLU A 97 -5.64 6.59 7.79
C GLU A 97 -4.30 6.62 7.08
N ALA A 98 -3.92 5.49 6.48
CA ALA A 98 -2.69 5.41 5.69
C ALA A 98 -2.70 6.40 4.52
N MET A 99 -3.87 6.74 3.98
CA MET A 99 -4.01 7.76 2.95
C MET A 99 -3.88 9.18 3.52
N ALA A 100 -4.47 9.47 4.68
CA ALA A 100 -4.33 10.75 5.36
C ALA A 100 -2.86 11.04 5.75
N ASP A 101 -2.15 10.04 6.30
CA ASP A 101 -0.73 10.15 6.63
C ASP A 101 0.13 10.43 5.39
N LEU A 102 -0.19 9.79 4.28
CA LEU A 102 0.49 10.01 3.00
C LEU A 102 0.25 11.43 2.47
N GLU A 103 -0.98 11.93 2.54
CA GLU A 103 -1.30 13.31 2.12
C GLU A 103 -0.56 14.34 2.98
N GLU A 104 -0.50 14.12 4.28
CA GLU A 104 0.23 14.97 5.21
C GLU A 104 1.74 14.94 4.92
N SER A 105 2.30 13.75 4.68
CA SER A 105 3.70 13.59 4.29
C SER A 105 4.03 14.36 3.00
N ILE A 106 3.17 14.27 1.97
CA ILE A 106 3.33 15.02 0.72
C ILE A 106 3.24 16.53 0.96
N ARG A 107 2.30 16.98 1.81
CA ARG A 107 2.14 18.39 2.17
C ARG A 107 3.40 18.94 2.83
N VAL A 108 3.89 18.26 3.87
CA VAL A 108 5.10 18.66 4.60
C VAL A 108 6.33 18.63 3.69
N ALA A 109 6.50 17.59 2.88
CA ALA A 109 7.61 17.51 1.93
C ALA A 109 7.59 18.67 0.92
N ARG A 110 6.40 19.05 0.43
CA ARG A 110 6.23 20.19 -0.49
C ARG A 110 6.54 21.52 0.18
N GLU A 111 6.08 21.74 1.41
CA GLU A 111 6.42 22.93 2.20
C GLU A 111 7.93 23.02 2.44
N ALA A 112 8.58 21.91 2.78
CA ALA A 112 10.02 21.85 2.97
C ALA A 112 10.79 22.18 1.67
N VAL A 113 10.36 21.64 0.53
CA VAL A 113 10.93 21.99 -0.79
C VAL A 113 10.74 23.49 -1.06
N ASN A 114 9.56 24.06 -0.84
CA ASN A 114 9.31 25.48 -1.12
C ASN A 114 10.10 26.43 -0.20
N ALA A 115 10.38 26.01 1.04
CA ALA A 115 11.16 26.80 2.00
C ALA A 115 12.68 26.69 1.80
N THR A 116 13.15 25.73 1.01
CA THR A 116 14.58 25.43 0.83
C THR A 116 15.11 26.05 -0.48
N PRO A 117 16.15 26.90 -0.46
CA PRO A 117 16.75 27.46 -1.67
C PRO A 117 17.20 26.40 -2.69
N GLU A 118 17.17 26.76 -3.98
CA GLU A 118 17.48 25.84 -5.09
C GLU A 118 18.90 25.24 -5.01
N ASP A 119 19.87 26.00 -4.51
CA ASP A 119 21.27 25.63 -4.37
C ASP A 119 21.58 24.91 -3.06
N HIS A 120 20.58 24.69 -2.20
CA HIS A 120 20.80 24.10 -0.90
C HIS A 120 21.14 22.60 -1.00
N PRO A 121 22.20 22.11 -0.33
CA PRO A 121 22.67 20.72 -0.45
C PRO A 121 21.63 19.64 -0.11
N HIS A 122 20.66 19.94 0.75
CA HIS A 122 19.61 18.98 1.14
C HIS A 122 18.36 19.04 0.26
N ARG A 123 18.25 20.02 -0.65
CA ARG A 123 17.08 20.14 -1.53
C ARG A 123 16.82 18.87 -2.37
N PRO A 124 17.84 18.20 -2.96
CA PRO A 124 17.61 16.98 -3.73
C PRO A 124 16.94 15.86 -2.92
N ALA A 125 17.29 15.71 -1.63
CA ALA A 125 16.67 14.72 -0.76
C ALA A 125 15.20 15.05 -0.46
N LEU A 126 14.87 16.32 -0.28
CA LEU A 126 13.48 16.76 -0.08
C LEU A 126 12.63 16.52 -1.34
N LEU A 127 13.16 16.85 -2.52
CA LEU A 127 12.52 16.58 -3.81
C LEU A 127 12.32 15.08 -4.05
N HIS A 128 13.30 14.27 -3.67
CA HIS A 128 13.22 12.82 -3.74
C HIS A 128 12.08 12.26 -2.86
N ASN A 129 11.99 12.72 -1.61
CA ASN A 129 10.92 12.29 -0.69
C ASN A 129 9.53 12.73 -1.18
N LEU A 130 9.42 13.96 -1.70
CA LEU A 130 8.18 14.43 -2.35
C LEU A 130 7.83 13.54 -3.54
N GLY A 131 8.81 13.17 -4.36
CA GLY A 131 8.64 12.26 -5.48
C GLY A 131 8.08 10.90 -5.05
N ILE A 132 8.66 10.29 -4.00
CA ILE A 132 8.18 9.02 -3.43
C ILE A 132 6.71 9.13 -3.02
N GLY A 133 6.37 10.12 -2.18
CA GLY A 133 5.00 10.29 -1.70
C GLY A 133 3.99 10.45 -2.84
N LEU A 134 4.33 11.22 -3.87
CA LEU A 134 3.49 11.37 -5.06
C LEU A 134 3.36 10.07 -5.87
N GLY A 135 4.43 9.29 -5.97
CA GLY A 135 4.41 7.96 -6.61
C GLY A 135 3.54 6.95 -5.86
N ASP A 136 3.59 6.99 -4.53
CA ASP A 136 2.74 6.17 -3.66
C ASP A 136 1.27 6.58 -3.78
N ARG A 137 1.00 7.89 -3.79
CA ARG A 137 -0.37 8.40 -3.97
C ARG A 137 -0.91 8.01 -5.34
N TYR A 138 -0.13 8.14 -6.40
CA TYR A 138 -0.51 7.64 -7.72
C TYR A 138 -0.82 6.15 -7.72
N SER A 139 -0.05 5.33 -6.99
CA SER A 139 -0.27 3.88 -6.96
C SER A 139 -1.63 3.53 -6.33
N ARG A 140 -2.09 4.33 -5.36
CA ARG A 140 -3.39 4.18 -4.69
C ARG A 140 -4.54 4.80 -5.48
N THR A 141 -4.39 6.03 -5.99
CA THR A 141 -5.48 6.81 -6.60
C THR A 141 -5.55 6.68 -8.12
N ARG A 142 -4.46 6.26 -8.76
CA ARG A 142 -4.25 6.25 -10.21
C ARG A 142 -4.36 7.63 -10.87
N ALA A 143 -4.25 8.71 -10.10
CA ALA A 143 -4.28 10.08 -10.60
C ALA A 143 -3.01 10.41 -11.39
N MET A 144 -3.12 10.55 -12.72
CA MET A 144 -1.96 10.79 -13.59
C MET A 144 -1.17 12.06 -13.24
N ALA A 145 -1.83 13.09 -12.70
CA ALA A 145 -1.17 14.33 -12.26
C ALA A 145 -0.08 14.06 -11.19
N ASP A 146 -0.32 13.11 -10.28
CA ASP A 146 0.66 12.73 -9.24
C ASP A 146 1.88 12.04 -9.85
N LEU A 147 1.64 11.21 -10.87
CA LEU A 147 2.72 10.53 -11.58
C LEU A 147 3.56 11.52 -12.40
N GLU A 148 2.92 12.45 -13.08
CA GLU A 148 3.60 13.49 -13.86
C GLU A 148 4.44 14.40 -12.96
N GLU A 149 3.87 14.78 -11.81
CA GLU A 149 4.59 15.58 -10.83
C GLU A 149 5.76 14.82 -10.20
N SER A 150 5.57 13.55 -9.85
CA SER A 150 6.63 12.73 -9.26
C SER A 150 7.82 12.55 -10.21
N ILE A 151 7.58 12.41 -11.53
CA ILE A 151 8.63 12.39 -12.55
C ILE A 151 9.36 13.73 -12.62
N ARG A 152 8.62 14.85 -12.58
CA ARG A 152 9.19 16.20 -12.63
C ARG A 152 10.14 16.45 -11.45
N VAL A 153 9.69 16.20 -10.22
CA VAL A 153 10.51 16.44 -9.02
C VAL A 153 11.69 15.47 -8.93
N ALA A 154 11.56 14.23 -9.42
CA ALA A 154 12.68 13.29 -9.50
C ALA A 154 13.75 13.76 -10.50
N LYS A 155 13.35 14.34 -11.64
CA LYS A 155 14.29 14.96 -12.60
C LYS A 155 14.97 16.20 -12.01
N GLU A 156 14.24 17.03 -11.25
CA GLU A 156 14.81 18.17 -10.54
C GLU A 156 15.86 17.72 -9.49
N ALA A 157 15.54 16.71 -8.68
CA ALA A 157 16.46 16.14 -7.71
C ALA A 157 17.76 15.66 -8.38
N LEU A 158 17.66 14.96 -9.51
CA LEU A 158 18.83 14.48 -10.26
C LEU A 158 19.65 15.60 -10.89
N SER A 159 19.01 16.67 -11.36
CA SER A 159 19.70 17.84 -11.91
C SER A 159 20.50 18.59 -10.84
N ALA A 160 20.00 18.60 -9.60
CA ALA A 160 20.68 19.23 -8.46
C ALA A 160 21.68 18.30 -7.75
N THR A 161 21.82 17.04 -8.18
CA THR A 161 22.69 16.05 -7.54
C THR A 161 23.94 15.76 -8.40
N PRO A 162 25.16 16.04 -7.91
CA PRO A 162 26.40 15.73 -8.62
C PRO A 162 26.56 14.24 -8.95
N GLU A 163 27.28 13.91 -10.03
CA GLU A 163 27.46 12.53 -10.52
C GLU A 163 28.10 11.58 -9.50
N GLY A 164 28.92 12.08 -8.57
CA GLY A 164 29.56 11.29 -7.51
C GLY A 164 28.79 11.23 -6.18
N HIS A 165 27.58 11.79 -6.10
CA HIS A 165 26.84 11.84 -4.85
C HIS A 165 26.34 10.43 -4.44
N PRO A 166 26.54 10.00 -3.18
CA PRO A 166 26.15 8.66 -2.72
C PRO A 166 24.67 8.31 -2.93
N GLY A 167 23.78 9.31 -2.81
CA GLY A 167 22.33 9.13 -3.00
C GLY A 167 21.85 9.12 -4.45
N ARG A 168 22.72 9.40 -5.44
CA ARG A 168 22.30 9.57 -6.84
C ARG A 168 21.65 8.31 -7.42
N GLY A 169 22.17 7.12 -7.09
CA GLY A 169 21.62 5.84 -7.54
C GLY A 169 20.17 5.61 -7.09
N GLN A 170 19.81 6.05 -5.88
CA GLN A 170 18.43 5.97 -5.38
C GLN A 170 17.50 6.90 -6.16
N TYR A 171 17.97 8.10 -6.50
CA TYR A 171 17.18 9.09 -7.25
C TYR A 171 16.91 8.60 -8.69
N LEU A 172 17.93 8.02 -9.33
CA LEU A 172 17.82 7.40 -10.66
C LEU A 172 16.84 6.21 -10.65
N SER A 173 16.91 5.37 -9.62
CA SER A 173 16.02 4.22 -9.47
C SER A 173 14.55 4.65 -9.39
N ASN A 174 14.25 5.66 -8.57
CA ASN A 174 12.88 6.17 -8.43
C ASN A 174 12.36 6.81 -9.71
N LEU A 175 13.18 7.61 -10.40
CA LEU A 175 12.81 8.12 -11.72
C LEU A 175 12.49 6.98 -12.70
N GLY A 176 13.31 5.94 -12.71
CA GLY A 176 13.10 4.75 -13.55
C GLY A 176 11.76 4.06 -13.28
N ILE A 177 11.39 3.89 -12.01
CA ILE A 177 10.10 3.31 -11.59
C ILE A 177 8.95 4.17 -12.10
N HIS A 178 9.01 5.48 -11.93
CA HIS A 178 7.90 6.38 -12.28
C HIS A 178 7.70 6.46 -13.81
N LEU A 179 8.79 6.46 -14.57
CA LEU A 179 8.74 6.35 -16.03
C LEU A 179 8.16 5.01 -16.48
N GLY A 180 8.53 3.91 -15.82
CA GLY A 180 7.94 2.59 -16.07
C GLY A 180 6.43 2.54 -15.78
N HIS A 181 6.00 3.18 -14.70
CA HIS A 181 4.58 3.39 -14.41
C HIS A 181 3.88 4.19 -15.50
N ARG A 182 4.50 5.28 -15.99
CA ARG A 182 3.91 6.10 -17.05
C ARG A 182 3.80 5.34 -18.36
N TYR A 183 4.85 4.63 -18.77
CA TYR A 183 4.82 3.71 -19.90
C TYR A 183 3.69 2.68 -19.79
N SER A 184 3.52 2.07 -18.62
CA SER A 184 2.47 1.08 -18.39
C SER A 184 1.05 1.65 -18.58
N ARG A 185 0.87 2.96 -18.45
CA ARG A 185 -0.41 3.66 -18.66
C ARG A 185 -0.59 4.22 -20.06
N THR A 186 0.48 4.73 -20.67
CA THR A 186 0.41 5.49 -21.92
C THR A 186 0.88 4.69 -23.13
N GLY A 187 1.67 3.63 -22.93
CA GLY A 187 2.38 2.92 -24.00
C GLY A 187 3.48 3.75 -24.66
N ALA A 188 3.86 4.90 -24.10
CA ALA A 188 4.85 5.79 -24.69
C ALA A 188 6.25 5.18 -24.63
N MET A 189 6.76 4.68 -25.76
CA MET A 189 8.06 4.02 -25.83
C MET A 189 9.23 4.86 -25.33
N ALA A 190 9.17 6.19 -25.51
CA ALA A 190 10.16 7.12 -24.99
C ALA A 190 10.32 7.00 -23.46
N ASP A 191 9.23 6.74 -22.73
CA ASP A 191 9.28 6.57 -21.27
C ASP A 191 9.95 5.24 -20.87
N LEU A 192 9.70 4.18 -21.64
CA LEU A 192 10.36 2.89 -21.41
C LEU A 192 11.86 2.98 -21.69
N GLU A 193 12.24 3.61 -22.79
CA GLU A 193 13.64 3.84 -23.15
C GLU A 193 14.36 4.69 -22.10
N GLU A 194 13.72 5.76 -21.62
CA GLU A 194 14.26 6.59 -20.55
C GLU A 194 14.37 5.81 -19.23
N SER A 195 13.34 5.03 -18.87
CA SER A 195 13.34 4.17 -17.68
C SER A 195 14.51 3.18 -17.68
N ILE A 196 14.75 2.50 -18.81
CA ILE A 196 15.88 1.56 -18.96
C ILE A 196 17.21 2.30 -18.85
N ARG A 197 17.33 3.48 -19.45
CA ARG A 197 18.56 4.28 -19.40
C ARG A 197 18.91 4.66 -17.97
N VAL A 198 17.96 5.23 -17.22
CA VAL A 198 18.21 5.67 -15.84
C VAL A 198 18.41 4.49 -14.88
N ALA A 199 17.74 3.35 -15.10
CA ALA A 199 17.98 2.13 -14.33
C ALA A 199 19.40 1.59 -14.52
N ARG A 200 19.93 1.62 -15.75
CA ARG A 200 21.34 1.25 -16.01
C ARG A 200 22.31 2.20 -15.33
N GLU A 201 22.02 3.50 -15.37
CA GLU A 201 22.83 4.50 -14.67
C GLU A 201 22.82 4.24 -13.14
N ALA A 202 21.66 3.93 -12.56
CA ALA A 202 21.54 3.62 -11.13
C ALA A 202 22.45 2.47 -10.70
N VAL A 203 22.47 1.38 -11.49
CA VAL A 203 23.34 0.21 -11.23
C VAL A 203 24.82 0.60 -11.32
N ASN A 204 25.19 1.44 -12.29
CA ASN A 204 26.58 1.87 -12.46
C ASN A 204 27.04 2.85 -11.37
N THR A 205 26.13 3.62 -10.77
CA THR A 205 26.44 4.54 -9.65
C THR A 205 26.56 3.84 -8.29
N THR A 206 26.23 2.55 -8.19
CA THR A 206 26.34 1.78 -6.93
C THR A 206 27.73 1.13 -6.84
N PRO A 207 28.57 1.45 -5.82
CA PRO A 207 29.89 0.83 -5.66
C PRO A 207 29.83 -0.70 -5.58
N GLU A 208 30.88 -1.39 -6.05
CA GLU A 208 30.94 -2.87 -6.10
C GLU A 208 30.71 -3.54 -4.73
N ASP A 209 31.07 -2.87 -3.63
CA ASP A 209 30.98 -3.39 -2.26
C ASP A 209 29.68 -3.05 -1.51
N HIS A 210 28.64 -2.50 -2.17
CA HIS A 210 27.41 -2.10 -1.47
C HIS A 210 26.41 -3.26 -1.28
N PRO A 211 25.94 -3.56 -0.05
CA PRO A 211 25.04 -4.68 0.25
C PRO A 211 23.67 -4.61 -0.46
N ASP A 212 23.24 -3.43 -0.93
CA ASP A 212 21.98 -3.27 -1.68
C ASP A 212 22.03 -3.79 -3.13
N ARG A 213 23.18 -4.23 -3.63
CA ARG A 213 23.26 -4.84 -4.98
C ARG A 213 22.42 -6.11 -5.09
N ALA A 214 22.22 -6.83 -3.98
CA ALA A 214 21.36 -8.01 -3.90
C ALA A 214 19.86 -7.69 -4.03
N GLY A 215 19.42 -6.50 -3.61
CA GLY A 215 18.02 -6.05 -3.74
C GLY A 215 17.64 -5.62 -5.16
N GLN A 216 18.60 -5.08 -5.92
CA GLN A 216 18.36 -4.59 -7.29
C GLN A 216 18.35 -5.71 -8.34
N HIS A 217 19.09 -6.80 -8.13
CA HIS A 217 18.94 -8.01 -8.95
C HIS A 217 17.64 -8.78 -8.65
N GLY A 218 17.06 -8.63 -7.44
CA GLY A 218 15.88 -9.37 -7.01
C GLY A 218 14.51 -8.77 -7.41
N ARG A 219 14.46 -7.53 -7.92
CA ARG A 219 13.20 -6.88 -8.31
C ARG A 219 13.15 -6.38 -9.77
N GLY A 220 14.23 -6.48 -10.52
CA GLY A 220 14.27 -6.13 -11.95
C GLY A 220 14.60 -7.34 -12.82
N LEU A 221 13.57 -8.08 -13.26
CA LEU A 221 13.49 -8.90 -14.51
C LEU A 221 12.49 -10.07 -14.41
N THR A 222 11.28 -9.82 -13.89
CA THR A 222 10.10 -10.45 -14.49
C THR A 222 9.23 -9.36 -15.09
N LEU A 223 9.72 -8.78 -16.19
CA LEU A 223 8.83 -8.39 -17.29
C LEU A 223 8.18 -9.68 -17.80
N ARG A 224 7.22 -10.22 -17.03
CA ARG A 224 6.24 -11.14 -17.57
C ARG A 224 5.34 -10.29 -18.46
N GLY A 225 5.79 -10.09 -19.69
CA GLY A 225 5.06 -9.33 -20.67
C GLY A 225 3.63 -9.88 -20.85
N PRO A 226 2.69 -9.06 -21.34
CA PRO A 226 1.31 -9.48 -21.66
C PRO A 226 1.20 -10.66 -22.67
N SER A 227 2.32 -11.15 -23.21
CA SER A 227 2.37 -12.15 -24.28
C SER A 227 2.07 -13.59 -23.85
N GLU A 228 2.09 -13.94 -22.55
CA GLU A 228 1.78 -15.31 -22.11
C GLU A 228 0.30 -15.57 -21.77
N LEU A 229 -0.49 -14.52 -21.49
CA LEU A 229 -1.92 -14.69 -21.18
C LEU A 229 -2.76 -14.95 -22.44
N HIS A 230 -2.32 -14.43 -23.60
CA HIS A 230 -2.97 -14.70 -24.88
C HIS A 230 -2.68 -16.11 -25.42
N ALA A 231 -1.51 -16.69 -25.11
CA ALA A 231 -1.17 -18.06 -25.52
C ALA A 231 -1.88 -19.13 -24.68
N LYS A 232 -2.17 -18.86 -23.39
CA LYS A 232 -2.86 -19.82 -22.51
C LYS A 232 -4.39 -19.82 -22.66
N LEU A 233 -4.99 -18.70 -23.09
CA LEU A 233 -6.44 -18.65 -23.37
C LEU A 233 -6.77 -19.22 -24.76
N SER A 234 -5.89 -19.08 -25.75
CA SER A 234 -6.11 -19.65 -27.10
C SER A 234 -6.00 -21.19 -27.14
N MET A 235 -5.15 -21.79 -26.29
CA MET A 235 -5.07 -23.26 -26.18
C MET A 235 -6.21 -23.92 -25.38
N ARG A 236 -6.97 -23.17 -24.56
CA ARG A 236 -8.18 -23.70 -23.88
C ARG A 236 -9.41 -23.70 -24.78
N HIS A 237 -9.50 -22.81 -25.77
CA HIS A 237 -10.62 -22.81 -26.73
C HIS A 237 -10.45 -23.80 -27.89
N GLN A 238 -9.23 -24.19 -28.24
CA GLN A 238 -9.00 -25.20 -29.29
C GLN A 238 -9.15 -26.66 -28.80
N LYS A 239 -9.05 -26.91 -27.49
CA LYS A 239 -9.31 -28.24 -26.89
C LYS A 239 -10.78 -28.56 -26.63
N THR A 240 -11.68 -27.58 -26.78
CA THR A 240 -13.14 -27.77 -26.59
C THR A 240 -13.88 -27.98 -27.92
N ILE A 241 -13.24 -27.67 -29.07
CA ILE A 241 -13.85 -27.85 -30.40
C ILE A 241 -13.45 -29.21 -31.04
N GLN A 242 -12.41 -29.88 -30.55
CA GLN A 242 -11.97 -31.20 -31.06
C GLN A 242 -12.51 -32.43 -30.28
N THR A 243 -13.28 -32.24 -29.21
CA THR A 243 -13.95 -33.33 -28.47
C THR A 243 -15.47 -33.40 -28.69
N GLY A 244 -16.00 -32.63 -29.64
CA GLY A 244 -17.43 -32.59 -29.99
C GLY A 244 -17.83 -33.27 -31.30
N GLN A 245 -16.93 -33.97 -31.98
CA GLN A 245 -17.26 -34.77 -33.17
C GLN A 245 -16.42 -36.05 -33.21
N THR A 246 -16.91 -37.13 -32.62
CA THR A 246 -17.15 -38.43 -33.28
C THR A 246 -17.52 -39.50 -32.26
N VAL A 247 -18.64 -40.16 -32.59
CA VAL A 247 -19.32 -41.32 -31.98
C VAL A 247 -20.26 -41.02 -30.83
#